data_AF-K1ZZR5-F1
#
_entry.id   AF-K1ZZR5-F1
#
_cell.length_a   1.000
_cell.length_b   1.000
_cell.length_c   1.000
_cell.angle_alpha   90.00
_cell.angle_beta   90.00
_cell.angle_gamma   90.00
#
_symmetry.space_group_name_H-M   'P 1'
#
loop_
_entity.id
_entity.type
_entity.pdbx_description
1 polymer ?
#
loop_
_entity_poly.entity_id
_entity_poly.type
_entity_poly.pdbx_seq_one_letter_code
_entity_poly.pdbx_strand_id
1 'polypeptide(L)'
;ELQLEKIQARLQEKRITLEIDATVKKHIASVGYEPTYGARPIKRVIQNEILDELSLQIIDGKIKDGQTVNLQMEKGKIVFK
;
A
#
# COMPACT_ATOMS: atom_id res chain seq x y z
N GLU A 1 8.38 14.98 3.92
CA GLU A 1 8.68 14.13 2.73
C GLU A 1 9.85 13.16 2.96
N LEU A 2 10.82 13.47 3.84
CA LEU A 2 11.99 12.63 4.15
C LEU A 2 11.71 11.21 4.71
N GLN A 3 10.54 10.99 5.32
CA GLN A 3 10.20 9.70 5.96
C GLN A 3 9.74 8.67 4.93
N LEU A 4 8.99 9.11 3.92
CA LEU A 4 8.45 8.25 2.86
C LEU A 4 9.58 7.66 2.00
N GLU A 5 10.59 8.47 1.68
CA GLU A 5 11.76 8.04 0.92
C GLU A 5 12.58 7.01 1.69
N LYS A 6 12.73 7.16 3.01
CA LYS A 6 13.42 6.16 3.85
C LYS A 6 12.67 4.83 3.89
N ILE A 7 11.34 4.87 3.89
CA ILE A 7 10.51 3.66 3.86
C ILE A 7 10.59 3.00 2.48
N GLN A 8 10.50 3.77 1.39
CA GLN A 8 10.67 3.23 0.04
C GLN A 8 12.05 2.59 -0.16
N ALA A 9 13.12 3.25 0.30
CA ALA A 9 14.46 2.70 0.26
C ALA A 9 14.55 1.36 1.02
N ARG A 10 13.98 1.31 2.24
CA ARG A 10 13.91 0.06 3.02
C ARG A 10 13.10 -1.04 2.33
N LEU A 11 11.96 -0.71 1.73
CA LEU A 11 11.15 -1.69 0.99
C LEU A 11 11.92 -2.26 -0.21
N GLN A 12 12.65 -1.41 -0.94
CA GLN A 12 13.51 -1.85 -2.04
C GLN A 12 14.67 -2.72 -1.57
N GLU A 13 15.35 -2.32 -0.49
CA GLU A 13 16.44 -3.10 0.10
C GLU A 13 15.97 -4.47 0.61
N LYS A 14 14.74 -4.53 1.15
CA LYS A 14 14.15 -5.76 1.70
C LYS A 14 13.51 -6.66 0.64
N ARG A 15 13.55 -6.31 -0.65
CA ARG A 15 12.95 -7.08 -1.77
C ARG A 15 11.50 -7.50 -1.52
N ILE A 16 10.72 -6.67 -0.85
CA ILE A 16 9.31 -6.98 -0.58
C ILE A 16 8.53 -6.79 -1.87
N THR A 17 7.80 -7.83 -2.27
CA THR A 17 6.97 -7.79 -3.49
C THR A 17 5.55 -7.46 -3.09
N LEU A 18 4.95 -6.46 -3.73
CA LEU A 18 3.58 -6.06 -3.45
C LEU A 18 2.65 -6.48 -4.59
N GLU A 19 1.70 -7.35 -4.28
CA GLU A 19 0.64 -7.75 -5.22
C GLU A 19 -0.67 -7.10 -4.81
N ILE A 20 -1.29 -6.37 -5.74
CA ILE A 20 -2.55 -5.67 -5.50
C ILE A 20 -3.65 -6.37 -6.27
N ASP A 21 -4.62 -6.92 -5.55
CA ASP A 21 -5.77 -7.59 -6.14
C ASP A 21 -6.65 -6.61 -6.95
N ALA A 22 -7.33 -7.13 -7.98
CA ALA A 22 -8.21 -6.34 -8.82
C ALA A 22 -9.37 -5.70 -8.03
N THR A 23 -9.82 -6.34 -6.95
CA THR A 23 -10.86 -5.80 -6.06
C THR A 23 -10.40 -4.54 -5.33
N VAL A 24 -9.15 -4.54 -4.85
CA VAL A 24 -8.54 -3.37 -4.20
C VAL A 24 -8.39 -2.24 -5.21
N LYS A 25 -7.91 -2.52 -6.43
CA LYS A 25 -7.82 -1.51 -7.50
C LYS A 25 -9.17 -0.89 -7.83
N LYS A 26 -10.24 -1.69 -7.91
CA LYS A 26 -11.60 -1.19 -8.17
C LYS A 26 -12.12 -0.33 -7.00
N HIS A 27 -11.90 -0.77 -5.77
CA HIS A 27 -12.32 -0.01 -4.59
C HIS A 27 -11.63 1.36 -4.55
N ILE A 28 -10.31 1.35 -4.69
CA ILE A 28 -9.50 2.55 -4.80
C ILE A 28 -9.98 3.47 -5.94
N ALA A 29 -10.26 2.90 -7.11
CA ALA A 29 -10.77 3.68 -8.25
C ALA A 29 -12.14 4.29 -7.95
N SER A 30 -12.99 3.60 -7.18
CA SER A 30 -14.30 4.08 -6.77
C SER A 30 -14.21 5.16 -5.68
N VAL A 31 -13.30 5.04 -4.72
CA VAL A 31 -13.12 5.99 -3.62
C VAL A 31 -12.32 7.21 -4.08
N GLY A 32 -11.36 7.00 -4.97
CA GLY A 32 -10.49 8.05 -5.49
C GLY A 32 -11.15 8.93 -6.56
N TYR A 33 -12.31 8.57 -7.09
CA TYR A 33 -13.00 9.34 -8.13
C TYR A 33 -13.69 10.60 -7.54
N GLU A 34 -12.93 11.48 -6.90
CA GLU A 34 -13.38 12.84 -6.66
C GLU A 34 -12.98 13.72 -7.87
N PRO A 35 -13.96 14.27 -8.62
CA PRO A 35 -13.72 15.01 -9.85
C PRO A 35 -12.89 16.29 -9.66
N THR A 36 -12.74 16.77 -8.42
CA THR A 36 -12.02 18.00 -8.08
C THR A 36 -10.49 17.87 -8.17
N TYR A 37 -9.94 16.65 -8.07
CA TYR A 37 -8.49 16.47 -7.88
C TYR A 37 -7.75 15.64 -8.95
N GLY A 38 -8.46 14.99 -9.89
CA GLY A 38 -7.85 14.17 -10.94
C GLY A 38 -7.10 12.92 -10.41
N ALA A 39 -6.53 12.07 -11.28
CA ALA A 39 -5.91 10.79 -10.89
C ALA A 39 -4.59 10.90 -10.07
N ARG A 40 -4.12 12.11 -9.74
CA ARG A 40 -2.81 12.37 -9.12
C ARG A 40 -2.74 12.17 -7.59
N PRO A 41 -3.72 12.61 -6.77
CA PRO A 41 -3.67 12.42 -5.32
C PRO A 41 -4.07 11.02 -4.89
N ILE A 42 -4.93 10.34 -5.66
CA ILE A 42 -5.37 8.96 -5.40
C ILE A 42 -4.14 8.04 -5.24
N LYS A 43 -3.23 8.07 -6.22
CA LYS A 43 -2.00 7.29 -6.19
C LYS A 43 -1.18 7.54 -4.92
N ARG A 44 -1.09 8.78 -4.47
CA ARG A 44 -0.26 9.17 -3.31
C ARG A 44 -0.91 8.78 -1.98
N VAL A 45 -2.23 8.93 -1.85
CA VAL A 45 -2.97 8.52 -0.65
C VAL A 45 -2.87 7.01 -0.46
N ILE A 46 -3.10 6.24 -1.53
CA ILE A 46 -2.93 4.78 -1.52
C ILE A 46 -1.49 4.42 -1.14
N GLN A 47 -0.51 5.08 -1.78
CA GLN A 47 0.88 4.75 -1.54
C GLN A 47 1.23 4.98 -0.07
N ASN A 48 0.76 6.08 0.52
CA ASN A 48 0.99 6.40 1.93
C ASN A 48 0.28 5.40 2.86
N GLU A 49 -1.02 5.16 2.70
CA GLU A 49 -1.75 4.20 3.55
C GLU A 49 -1.14 2.80 3.47
N ILE A 50 -0.82 2.34 2.25
CA ILE A 50 -0.21 1.04 2.03
C ILE A 50 1.21 0.99 2.62
N LEU A 51 2.04 2.02 2.40
CA LEU A 51 3.40 2.07 2.93
C LEU A 51 3.41 2.08 4.46
N ASP A 52 2.53 2.86 5.07
CA ASP A 52 2.48 3.05 6.51
C ASP A 52 2.05 1.76 7.20
N GLU A 53 1.01 1.09 6.69
CA GLU A 53 0.59 -0.23 7.17
C GLU A 53 1.67 -1.31 6.96
N LEU A 54 2.32 -1.35 5.78
CA LEU A 54 3.46 -2.24 5.53
C LEU A 54 4.57 -2.01 6.55
N SER A 55 4.91 -0.74 6.81
CA SER A 55 5.97 -0.38 7.75
C SER A 55 5.64 -0.87 9.15
N LEU A 56 4.39 -0.68 9.60
CA LEU A 56 3.89 -1.20 10.87
C LEU A 56 4.02 -2.73 10.93
N GLN A 57 3.59 -3.43 9.88
CA GLN A 57 3.64 -4.90 9.87
C GLN A 57 5.06 -5.47 9.78
N ILE A 58 5.99 -4.77 9.12
CA ILE A 58 7.41 -5.12 9.13
C ILE A 58 7.99 -4.94 10.54
N ILE A 59 7.64 -3.83 11.22
CA ILE A 59 8.08 -3.57 12.60
C ILE A 59 7.48 -4.61 13.58
N ASP A 60 6.22 -4.99 13.37
CA ASP A 60 5.50 -6.02 14.13
C ASP A 60 6.01 -7.45 13.84
N GLY A 61 6.90 -7.60 12.86
CA GLY A 61 7.49 -8.88 12.47
C GLY A 61 6.55 -9.81 11.68
N LYS A 62 5.38 -9.30 11.26
CA LYS A 62 4.42 -10.03 10.43
C LYS A 62 4.88 -10.20 9.00
N ILE A 63 5.55 -9.19 8.45
CA ILE A 63 6.10 -9.20 7.09
C ILE A 63 7.61 -9.31 7.17
N LYS A 64 8.17 -10.33 6.53
CA LYS A 64 9.60 -10.59 6.47
C LYS A 64 10.20 -10.14 5.14
N ASP A 65 11.52 -9.97 5.16
CA ASP A 65 12.31 -9.63 3.98
C ASP A 65 12.13 -10.68 2.87
N GLY A 66 11.93 -10.23 1.63
CA GLY A 66 11.69 -11.10 0.47
C GLY A 66 10.29 -11.71 0.38
N GLN A 67 9.39 -11.36 1.30
CA GLN A 67 8.02 -11.84 1.27
C GLN A 67 7.18 -11.10 0.22
N THR A 68 6.29 -11.84 -0.43
CA THR A 68 5.24 -11.27 -1.27
C THR A 68 4.02 -11.00 -0.41
N VAL A 69 3.58 -9.75 -0.39
CA VAL A 69 2.43 -9.28 0.37
C VAL A 69 1.29 -9.04 -0.60
N ASN A 70 0.18 -9.75 -0.40
CA ASN A 70 -1.01 -9.63 -1.21
C ASN A 70 -2.01 -8.70 -0.54
N LEU A 71 -2.36 -7.61 -1.22
CA LEU A 71 -3.44 -6.73 -0.80
C LEU A 71 -4.76 -7.24 -1.34
N GLN A 72 -5.67 -7.52 -0.43
CA GLN A 72 -7.03 -7.95 -0.73
C GLN A 72 -8.05 -7.03 -0.06
N MET A 73 -9.27 -7.00 -0.61
CA MET A 73 -10.41 -6.38 0.06
C MET A 73 -11.11 -7.42 0.94
N GLU A 74 -11.24 -7.14 2.24
CA GLU A 74 -12.00 -7.97 3.16
C GLU A 74 -12.98 -7.10 3.96
N LYS A 75 -14.28 -7.43 3.89
CA LYS A 75 -15.37 -6.69 4.57
C LYS A 75 -15.36 -5.16 4.30
N GLY A 76 -14.96 -4.74 3.10
CA GLY A 76 -14.90 -3.32 2.73
C GLY A 76 -13.67 -2.58 3.24
N LYS A 77 -12.66 -3.28 3.78
CA LYS A 77 -11.37 -2.73 4.17
C LYS A 77 -10.24 -3.40 3.39
N ILE A 78 -9.15 -2.67 3.20
CA ILE A 78 -7.94 -3.22 2.60
C ILE A 78 -7.22 -4.04 3.70
N VAL A 79 -6.87 -5.28 3.39
CA VAL A 79 -6.12 -6.17 4.27
C VAL A 79 -4.89 -6.69 3.55
N PHE A 80 -3.82 -6.90 4.32
CA PHE A 80 -2.55 -7.47 3.86
C PHE A 80 -2.50 -8.94 4.26
N LYS A 81 -2.23 -9.81 3.29
CA LYS A 81 -2.04 -11.25 3.49
C LYS A 81 -0.66 -11.70 3.02
#